data_AF-A0AB33CEU1-F1
#
_entry.id   AF-A0AB33CEU1-F1
#
_cell.length_a   1.000
_cell.length_b   1.000
_cell.length_c   1.000
_cell.angle_alpha   90.00
_cell.angle_beta   90.00
_cell.angle_gamma   90.00
#
_symmetry.space_group_name_H-M   'P 1'
#
loop_
_entity.id
_entity.type
_entity.pdbx_description
1 polymer ?
#
loop_
_entity_poly.entity_id
_entity_poly.type
_entity_poly.pdbx_seq_one_letter_code
_entity_poly.pdbx_strand_id
1 'polypeptide(L)' 'MNAPIADTDKFTDLDLMALHASTLDQLRTATSEWERVVSSNDRLEATMALVDSVHAAERRLDRPNAEMARRQCRAAVA' A
#
# COMPACT_ATOMS: atom_id res chain seq x y z
N MET A 1 2.10 -15.43 2.62
CA MET A 1 1.21 -15.74 1.48
C MET A 1 1.06 -14.45 0.67
N ASN A 2 1.64 -14.38 -0.54
CA ASN A 2 1.52 -13.20 -1.41
C ASN A 2 0.08 -13.16 -1.94
N ALA A 3 -0.72 -12.20 -1.48
CA ALA A 3 -2.05 -11.99 -2.05
C ALA A 3 -1.91 -11.74 -3.56
N PRO A 4 -2.71 -12.43 -4.40
CA PRO A 4 -2.64 -12.26 -5.84
C PRO A 4 -2.88 -10.79 -6.20
N ILE A 5 -2.00 -10.24 -7.04
CA ILE A 5 -2.15 -8.89 -7.56
C ILE A 5 -3.36 -8.93 -8.50
N ALA A 6 -4.51 -8.49 -8.00
CA ALA A 6 -5.74 -8.42 -8.77
C ALA A 6 -5.57 -7.41 -9.92
N ASP A 7 -6.14 -7.75 -11.07
CA ASP A 7 -6.05 -6.95 -12.29
C ASP A 7 -6.85 -5.64 -12.12
N THR A 8 -6.15 -4.57 -11.77
CA THR A 8 -6.72 -3.26 -11.40
C THR A 8 -7.53 -2.61 -12.53
N ASP A 9 -7.35 -3.06 -13.77
CA ASP A 9 -8.09 -2.56 -14.94
C ASP A 9 -9.60 -2.88 -14.86
N LYS A 10 -9.97 -3.89 -14.07
CA LYS A 10 -11.38 -4.32 -13.88
C LYS A 10 -12.07 -3.62 -12.72
N PHE A 11 -11.34 -2.83 -11.93
CA PHE A 11 -11.87 -2.14 -10.77
C PHE A 11 -12.55 -0.84 -11.16
N THR A 12 -13.71 -0.60 -10.52
CA THR A 12 -14.37 0.70 -10.57
C THR A 12 -13.53 1.75 -9.85
N ASP A 13 -13.81 3.03 -10.08
CA ASP A 13 -13.11 4.10 -9.35
C ASP A 13 -13.34 3.98 -7.83
N LEU A 14 -14.51 3.52 -7.41
CA LEU A 14 -14.83 3.28 -6.00
C LEU A 14 -13.98 2.15 -5.40
N ASP A 15 -13.77 1.07 -6.15
CA ASP A 15 -12.90 -0.04 -5.74
C ASP A 15 -11.43 0.39 -5.63
N LEU A 16 -10.95 1.23 -6.56
CA LEU A 16 -9.60 1.78 -6.53
C LEU A 16 -9.40 2.70 -5.32
N MET A 17 -10.38 3.56 -5.01
CA MET A 17 -10.34 4.42 -3.83
C MET A 17 -10.37 3.61 -2.53
N ALA A 18 -11.21 2.56 -2.46
CA ALA A 18 -11.27 1.67 -1.30
C ALA A 18 -9.96 0.89 -1.10
N LEU A 19 -9.36 0.39 -2.19
CA LEU A 19 -8.06 -0.29 -2.16
C LEU A 19 -6.94 0.65 -1.70
N HIS A 20 -6.96 1.90 -2.19
CA HIS A 20 -6.01 2.93 -1.78
C HIS A 20 -6.13 3.25 -0.29
N ALA A 21 -7.35 3.51 0.19
CA ALA A 21 -7.60 3.82 1.61
C ALA A 21 -7.19 2.65 2.53
N SER A 22 -7.54 1.42 2.15
CA SER A 22 -7.17 0.20 2.87
C SER A 22 -5.66 0.00 2.95
N THR A 23 -4.96 0.25 1.85
CA THR A 23 -3.50 0.08 1.82
C THR A 23 -2.78 1.18 2.60
N LEU A 24 -3.30 2.42 2.61
CA LEU A 24 -2.80 3.49 3.48
C LEU A 24 -2.95 3.16 4.97
N ASP A 25 -4.08 2.58 5.37
CA ASP A 25 -4.29 2.18 6.76
C ASP A 25 -3.34 1.02 7.19
N GLN A 26 -3.09 0.07 6.28
CA GLN A 26 -2.08 -0.98 6.48
C GLN A 26 -0.67 -0.41 6.64
N LEU A 27 -0.29 0.58 5.82
CA LEU A 27 0.99 1.27 5.97
C LEU A 27 1.09 1.99 7.31
N ARG A 28 0.06 2.75 7.69
CA ARG A 28 0.06 3.47 8.97
C ARG A 28 0.23 2.51 10.15
N THR A 29 -0.47 1.39 10.12
CA THR A 29 -0.36 0.34 11.14
C THR A 29 1.04 -0.25 11.19
N ALA A 30 1.61 -0.63 10.03
CA ALA A 30 2.96 -1.18 9.96
C ALA A 30 4.04 -0.18 10.44
N THR A 31 3.89 1.10 10.10
CA THR A 31 4.78 2.18 10.57
C THR A 31 4.69 2.36 12.09
N SER A 32 3.48 2.39 12.66
CA SER A 32 3.31 2.48 14.12
C SER A 32 3.87 1.26 14.86
N GLU A 33 3.73 0.06 14.30
CA GLU A 33 4.36 -1.14 14.87
C GLU A 33 5.89 -1.07 14.80
N TRP A 34 6.44 -0.57 13.69
CA TRP A 34 7.87 -0.34 13.54
C TRP A 34 8.40 0.69 14.54
N GLU A 35 7.74 1.82 14.70
CA GLU A 35 8.10 2.83 15.72
C GLU A 35 8.11 2.24 17.13
N ARG A 36 7.12 1.39 17.46
CA ARG A 36 7.05 0.69 18.75
C ARG A 36 8.23 -0.25 18.96
N VAL A 37 8.56 -1.08 17.97
CA VAL A 37 9.65 -2.08 18.02
C VAL A 37 11.02 -1.41 18.09
N VAL A 38 11.24 -0.34 17.32
CA VAL A 38 12.48 0.45 17.38
C VAL A 38 12.61 1.15 18.74
N SER A 39 11.53 1.74 19.25
CA SER A 39 11.56 2.43 20.55
C SER A 39 11.73 1.49 21.74
N SER A 40 11.33 0.21 21.62
CA SER A 40 11.48 -0.79 22.68
C SER A 40 12.86 -1.48 22.70
N ASN A 41 13.78 -1.14 21.78
CA ASN A 41 15.05 -1.86 21.60
C ASN A 41 14.84 -3.36 21.29
N ASP A 42 13.75 -3.71 20.61
CA ASP A 42 13.54 -5.08 20.14
C ASP A 42 14.64 -5.47 19.13
N ARG A 43 14.96 -6.76 19.06
CA ARG A 43 16.04 -7.28 18.19
C ARG A 43 15.83 -6.91 16.72
N LEU A 44 16.93 -6.62 16.03
CA LEU A 44 16.99 -6.29 14.59
C LEU A 44 16.16 -7.23 13.69
N GLU A 45 16.08 -8.51 14.05
CA GLU A 45 15.30 -9.54 13.36
C GLU A 45 13.79 -9.22 13.31
N ALA A 46 13.22 -8.65 14.39
CA ALA A 46 11.82 -8.21 14.43
C ALA A 46 11.59 -6.97 13.57
N THR A 47 12.61 -6.10 13.48
CA THR A 47 12.57 -4.87 12.68
C THR A 47 12.65 -5.15 11.18
N MET A 48 13.41 -6.15 10.75
CA MET A 48 13.55 -6.54 9.33
C MET A 48 12.25 -7.04 8.71
N ALA A 49 11.48 -7.87 9.42
CA ALA A 49 10.20 -8.38 8.92
C ALA A 49 9.16 -7.27 8.70
N LEU A 50 9.25 -6.18 9.46
CA LEU A 50 8.40 -5.00 9.31
C LEU A 50 8.80 -4.17 8.09
N VAL A 51 10.10 -4.01 7.82
CA VAL A 51 10.59 -3.31 6.62
C VAL A 51 10.10 -3.99 5.34
N ASP A 52 10.18 -5.33 5.27
CA ASP A 52 9.67 -6.09 4.12
C ASP A 52 8.15 -5.92 3.94
N SER A 53 7.41 -5.83 5.06
CA SER A 53 5.96 -5.63 5.05
C SER A 53 5.57 -4.23 4.58
N VAL A 54 6.28 -3.19 5.03
CA VAL A 54 6.12 -1.80 4.56
C VAL A 54 6.41 -1.71 3.06
N HIS A 55 7.54 -2.26 2.61
CA HIS A 55 7.93 -2.19 1.21
C HIS A 55 7.00 -3.00 0.28
N ALA A 56 6.40 -4.09 0.78
CA ALA A 56 5.37 -4.82 0.05
C ALA A 56 4.06 -4.03 -0.06
N ALA A 57 3.68 -3.28 0.98
CA ALA A 57 2.50 -2.42 0.96
C ALA A 57 2.68 -1.18 0.05
N GLU A 58 3.87 -0.55 0.05
CA GLU A 58 4.21 0.52 -0.89
C GLU A 58 4.07 0.06 -2.35
N ARG A 59 4.64 -1.10 -2.70
CA ARG A 59 4.53 -1.66 -4.07
C ARG A 59 3.09 -2.00 -4.47
N ARG A 60 2.21 -2.28 -3.50
CA ARG A 60 0.78 -2.50 -3.77
C ARG A 60 0.06 -1.20 -4.11
N LEU A 61 0.55 -0.04 -3.67
CA LEU A 61 -0.03 1.27 -3.99
C LEU A 61 0.34 1.78 -5.37
N ASP A 62 1.51 1.43 -5.90
CA ASP A 62 2.00 1.94 -7.18
C ASP A 62 1.00 1.72 -8.33
N ARG A 63 0.42 0.52 -8.40
CA ARG A 63 -0.50 0.15 -9.50
C ARG A 63 -1.86 0.85 -9.44
N PRO A 64 -2.60 0.85 -8.32
CA PRO A 64 -3.84 1.63 -8.21
C PRO A 64 -3.60 3.13 -8.35
N ASN A 65 -2.48 3.67 -7.86
CA ASN A 65 -2.14 5.09 -8.04
C ASN A 65 -1.88 5.45 -9.50
N ALA A 66 -1.13 4.61 -10.23
CA ALA A 66 -0.87 4.81 -11.65
C ALA A 66 -2.18 4.78 -12.46
N GLU A 67 -3.09 3.87 -12.16
CA GLU A 67 -4.38 3.79 -12.87
C GLU A 67 -5.32 4.95 -12.50
N MET A 68 -5.38 5.37 -11.24
CA MET A 68 -6.11 6.58 -10.84
C MET A 68 -5.57 7.83 -11.57
N ALA A 69 -4.25 8.01 -11.62
CA ALA A 69 -3.62 9.13 -12.33
C ALA A 69 -3.92 9.08 -13.84
N ARG A 70 -3.88 7.89 -14.46
CA ARG A 70 -4.22 7.71 -15.87
C ARG A 70 -5.68 8.07 -16.18
N ARG A 71 -6.62 7.70 -15.29
CA ARG A 71 -8.05 8.03 -15.44
C ARG A 71 -8.30 9.53 -15.26
N GLN A 72 -7.66 10.16 -14.27
CA GLN A 72 -7.71 11.61 -14.10
C GLN A 72 -7.18 12.36 -15.32
N CYS A 73 -6.03 11.95 -15.88
CA CYS A 73 -5.50 12.52 -17.11
C CYS A 73 -6.46 12.34 -18.30
N ARG A 74 -7.11 11.17 -18.44
CA ARG A 74 -8.12 10.96 -19.50
C ARG A 74 -9.34 11.85 -19.32
N ALA A 75 -9.84 12.00 -18.10
CA ALA A 75 -10.98 12.86 -17.80
C ALA A 75 -10.67 14.35 -17.99
N ALA A 76 -9.41 14.78 -17.80
CA ALA A 76 -8.99 16.16 -18.00
C ALA A 76 -8.77 16.54 -19.48
N VAL A 77 -8.67 15.54 -20.38
CA VAL A 77 -8.41 15.71 -21.81
C VAL A 77 -9.66 15.47 -22.68
N ALA A 78 -10.76 14.99 -22.07
CA ALA A 78 -12.06 14.78 -22.70
C ALA A 78 -12.99 15.98 -22.52
#